data_AF-A0A7S2NWJ6-F1
#
_entry.id   AF-A0A7S2NWJ6-F1
#
_cell.length_a   1.000
_cell.length_b   1.000
_cell.length_c   1.000
_cell.angle_alpha   90.00
_cell.angle_beta   90.00
_cell.angle_gamma   90.00
#
_symmetry.space_group_name_H-M   'P 1'
#
loop_
_entity.id
_entity.type
_entity.pdbx_description
1 polymer ?
#
loop_
_entity_poly.entity_id
_entity_poly.type
_entity_poly.pdbx_seq_one_letter_code
_entity_poly.pdbx_strand_id
1 'polypeptide(L)'
;WNAARTKHELDARWLFSVCWFLVGLVLWGAVIGLLQAWTSSLITRISGLEGLDTYNWLLLLVRYSPVMVVYVLQFALPYALYCSVSVYEKSKTKSDVCRRVLFRNMIYQLATLYITIVSQGVSAEIKVSEHFAEWLAKTPVEQLESWSQQVPEVSGYFFSYVLGRIGMSLPMLLSFPILSCGGPVYPDYASESVSVGLIFIIGLTYSITSPLIMPLCLLYFCMAYVVYCWLFRYAYTPEFDGGGAYFRELYYGCVIGLVFGTLSLAALVGSTLGWATYEFQ
;
A
#
# COMPACT_ATOMS: atom_id res chain seq x y z
N TRP A 1 12.44 -14.84 22.12
CA TRP A 1 13.44 -13.77 22.37
C TRP A 1 14.76 -14.43 22.71
N ASN A 2 15.82 -14.23 21.92
CA ASN A 2 17.02 -15.07 22.01
C ASN A 2 18.27 -14.21 22.28
N ALA A 3 18.61 -14.03 23.56
CA ALA A 3 19.79 -13.26 23.98
C ALA A 3 21.11 -14.02 23.81
N ALA A 4 21.08 -15.32 23.54
CA ALA A 4 22.22 -16.22 23.62
C ALA A 4 23.10 -16.31 22.34
N ARG A 5 22.86 -15.50 21.31
CA ARG A 5 23.60 -15.58 20.03
C ARG A 5 24.64 -14.49 19.86
N THR A 6 25.73 -14.83 19.17
CA THR A 6 26.81 -13.92 18.83
C THR A 6 26.39 -12.90 17.76
N LYS A 7 27.01 -11.72 17.78
CA LYS A 7 26.66 -10.61 16.86
C LYS A 7 26.88 -10.99 15.39
N HIS A 8 27.97 -11.69 15.08
CA HIS A 8 28.30 -12.10 13.71
C HIS A 8 27.24 -13.01 13.09
N GLU A 9 26.67 -13.94 13.86
CA GLU A 9 25.56 -14.78 13.38
C GLU A 9 24.29 -13.97 13.10
N LEU A 10 24.02 -12.95 13.92
CA LEU A 10 22.85 -12.08 13.75
C LEU A 10 22.99 -11.21 12.49
N ASP A 11 24.19 -10.68 12.23
CA ASP A 11 24.46 -9.84 11.06
C ASP A 11 24.32 -10.64 9.75
N ALA A 12 24.83 -11.88 9.71
CA ALA A 12 24.68 -12.75 8.55
C ALA A 12 23.21 -13.12 8.26
N ARG A 13 22.43 -13.43 9.30
CA ARG A 13 20.99 -13.71 9.19
C ARG A 13 20.21 -12.48 8.76
N TRP A 14 20.57 -11.32 9.29
CA TRP A 14 19.94 -10.08 8.89
C TRP A 14 20.18 -9.80 7.41
N LEU A 15 21.42 -9.94 6.92
CA LEU A 15 21.74 -9.78 5.51
C LEU A 15 20.93 -10.73 4.63
N PHE A 16 20.89 -12.01 4.98
CA PHE A 16 20.07 -12.99 4.26
C PHE A 16 18.58 -12.61 4.26
N SER A 17 18.05 -12.16 5.40
CA SER A 17 16.67 -11.72 5.48
C SER A 17 16.39 -10.47 4.65
N VAL A 18 17.35 -9.58 4.47
CA VAL A 18 17.24 -8.41 3.59
C VAL A 18 17.22 -8.87 2.13
N CYS A 19 18.11 -9.78 1.72
CA CYS A 19 18.08 -10.35 0.37
C CYS A 19 16.75 -11.05 0.09
N TRP A 20 16.25 -11.86 1.02
CA TRP A 20 14.96 -12.53 0.89
C TRP A 20 13.79 -11.53 0.83
N PHE A 21 13.86 -10.46 1.62
CA PHE A 21 12.90 -9.37 1.59
C PHE A 21 12.84 -8.69 0.22
N LEU A 22 14.00 -8.43 -0.41
CA LEU A 22 14.07 -7.82 -1.75
C LEU A 22 13.54 -8.76 -2.84
N VAL A 23 13.89 -10.05 -2.79
CA VAL A 23 13.34 -11.06 -3.70
C VAL A 23 11.83 -11.15 -3.54
N GLY A 24 11.34 -11.16 -2.31
CA GLY A 24 9.91 -11.14 -1.99
C GLY A 24 9.20 -9.90 -2.53
N LEU A 25 9.86 -8.73 -2.53
CA LEU A 25 9.30 -7.49 -3.07
C LEU A 25 9.09 -7.57 -4.59
N VAL A 26 10.04 -8.14 -5.31
CA VAL A 26 9.94 -8.36 -6.76
C VAL A 26 8.81 -9.34 -7.08
N LEU A 27 8.76 -10.47 -6.37
CA LEU A 27 7.70 -11.47 -6.53
C LEU A 27 6.31 -10.90 -6.19
N TRP A 28 6.23 -10.09 -5.14
CA TRP A 28 5.00 -9.40 -4.76
C TRP A 28 4.50 -8.47 -5.87
N GLY A 29 5.43 -7.75 -6.51
CA GLY A 29 5.10 -6.92 -7.66
C GLY A 29 4.45 -7.70 -8.81
N ALA A 30 4.98 -8.90 -9.11
CA ALA A 30 4.39 -9.78 -10.11
C ALA A 30 2.97 -10.23 -9.72
N VAL A 31 2.73 -10.56 -8.44
CA VAL A 31 1.40 -10.94 -7.94
C VAL A 31 0.39 -9.80 -8.12
N ILE A 32 0.78 -8.57 -7.76
CA ILE A 32 -0.11 -7.40 -7.91
C ILE A 32 -0.38 -7.11 -9.39
N GLY A 33 0.65 -7.15 -10.26
CA GLY A 33 0.48 -6.96 -11.70
C GLY A 33 -0.45 -8.00 -12.32
N LEU A 34 -0.31 -9.28 -11.95
CA LEU A 34 -1.20 -10.35 -12.40
C LEU A 34 -2.64 -10.14 -11.93
N LEU A 35 -2.84 -9.64 -10.71
CA LEU A 35 -4.16 -9.33 -10.17
C LEU A 35 -4.85 -8.21 -10.95
N GLN A 36 -4.11 -7.16 -11.34
CA GLN A 36 -4.62 -6.08 -12.18
C GLN A 36 -4.98 -6.58 -13.59
N ALA A 37 -4.12 -7.40 -14.20
CA ALA A 37 -4.37 -8.00 -15.51
C ALA A 37 -5.57 -8.97 -15.51
N TRP A 38 -5.71 -9.77 -14.44
CA TRP A 38 -6.86 -10.65 -14.27
C TRP A 38 -8.17 -9.86 -14.20
N THR A 39 -8.16 -8.74 -13.48
CA THR A 39 -9.34 -7.90 -13.31
C THR A 39 -9.77 -7.24 -14.61
N SER A 40 -8.84 -6.70 -15.39
CA SER A 40 -9.18 -6.07 -16.68
C SER A 40 -9.76 -7.09 -17.68
N SER A 41 -9.24 -8.31 -17.70
CA SER A 41 -9.81 -9.41 -18.50
C SER A 41 -11.20 -9.83 -18.01
N LEU A 42 -11.43 -9.83 -16.70
CA LEU A 42 -12.72 -10.22 -16.12
C LEU A 42 -13.80 -9.15 -16.40
N ILE A 43 -13.45 -7.87 -16.33
CA ILE A 43 -14.36 -6.76 -16.65
C ILE A 43 -14.81 -6.84 -18.11
N THR A 44 -13.87 -7.03 -19.06
CA THR A 44 -14.19 -7.10 -20.49
C THR A 44 -15.07 -8.30 -20.84
N ARG A 45 -14.82 -9.47 -20.22
CA ARG A 45 -15.65 -10.67 -20.40
C ARG A 45 -17.07 -10.48 -19.87
N ILE A 46 -17.23 -9.81 -18.74
CA ILE A 46 -18.54 -9.61 -18.09
C ILE A 46 -19.33 -8.50 -18.78
N SER A 47 -18.68 -7.43 -19.26
CA SER A 47 -19.35 -6.37 -20.02
C SER A 47 -19.85 -6.83 -21.39
N GLY A 48 -19.27 -7.91 -21.94
CA GLY A 48 -19.71 -8.50 -23.21
C GLY A 48 -20.93 -9.42 -23.11
N LEU A 49 -21.42 -9.71 -21.90
CA LEU A 49 -22.63 -10.49 -21.68
C LEU A 49 -23.85 -9.55 -21.71
N GLU A 50 -24.51 -9.47 -22.86
CA GLU A 50 -25.79 -8.75 -23.01
C GLU A 50 -26.81 -9.28 -21.98
N GLY A 51 -27.31 -8.39 -21.11
CA GLY A 51 -28.32 -8.70 -20.09
C GLY A 51 -27.87 -8.57 -18.63
N LEU A 52 -26.58 -8.33 -18.35
CA LEU A 52 -26.08 -8.08 -16.99
C LEU A 52 -26.28 -6.65 -16.48
N ASP A 53 -26.60 -5.70 -17.37
CA ASP A 53 -27.00 -4.33 -17.01
C ASP A 53 -28.27 -4.29 -16.13
N THR A 54 -29.04 -5.38 -16.09
CA THR A 54 -30.20 -5.51 -15.19
C THR A 54 -29.80 -5.65 -13.71
N TYR A 55 -28.55 -6.06 -13.41
CA TYR A 55 -28.07 -6.28 -12.04
C TYR A 55 -26.90 -5.38 -11.67
N ASN A 56 -27.18 -4.09 -11.47
CA ASN A 56 -26.20 -3.04 -11.09
C ASN A 56 -25.28 -3.41 -9.91
N TRP A 57 -25.75 -4.23 -8.96
CA TRP A 57 -24.98 -4.62 -7.78
C TRP A 57 -23.87 -5.65 -8.08
N LEU A 58 -24.07 -6.57 -9.03
CA LEU A 58 -23.04 -7.54 -9.44
C LEU A 58 -21.88 -6.84 -10.15
N LEU A 59 -22.20 -5.87 -11.01
CA LEU A 59 -21.23 -5.08 -11.73
C LEU A 59 -20.40 -4.19 -10.78
N LEU A 60 -21.01 -3.70 -9.70
CA LEU A 60 -20.30 -3.04 -8.60
C LEU A 60 -19.33 -4.01 -7.89
N LEU A 61 -19.78 -5.20 -7.49
CA LEU A 61 -18.92 -6.19 -6.82
C LEU A 61 -17.70 -6.58 -7.67
N VAL A 62 -17.89 -6.76 -8.98
CA VAL A 62 -16.81 -7.06 -9.91
C VAL A 62 -15.80 -5.92 -9.99
N ARG A 63 -16.27 -4.67 -10.08
CA ARG A 63 -15.38 -3.48 -10.10
C ARG A 63 -14.61 -3.29 -8.79
N TYR A 64 -15.19 -3.66 -7.64
CA TYR A 64 -14.51 -3.60 -6.33
C TYR A 64 -13.63 -4.83 -6.02
N SER A 65 -13.80 -5.93 -6.75
CA SER A 65 -13.06 -7.18 -6.52
C SER A 65 -11.52 -7.05 -6.44
N PRO A 66 -10.79 -6.30 -7.29
CA PRO A 66 -9.33 -6.18 -7.17
C PRO A 66 -8.91 -5.61 -5.83
N VAL A 67 -9.63 -4.58 -5.37
CA VAL A 67 -9.38 -3.89 -4.11
C VAL A 67 -9.58 -4.86 -2.94
N MET A 68 -10.61 -5.70 -3.01
CA MET A 68 -10.91 -6.72 -1.98
C MET A 68 -9.81 -7.77 -1.87
N VAL A 69 -9.34 -8.30 -3.01
CA VAL A 69 -8.26 -9.28 -3.02
C VAL A 69 -6.96 -8.66 -2.51
N VAL A 70 -6.68 -7.41 -2.89
CA VAL A 70 -5.54 -6.66 -2.36
C VAL A 70 -5.66 -6.48 -0.85
N TYR A 71 -6.83 -6.21 -0.28
CA TYR A 71 -6.96 -6.14 1.19
C TYR A 71 -6.66 -7.46 1.89
N VAL A 72 -7.14 -8.59 1.35
CA VAL A 72 -6.85 -9.90 1.93
C VAL A 72 -5.34 -10.18 1.91
N LEU A 73 -4.69 -9.87 0.79
CA LEU A 73 -3.25 -9.97 0.64
C LEU A 73 -2.50 -9.05 1.63
N GLN A 74 -2.92 -7.79 1.74
CA GLN A 74 -2.34 -6.81 2.65
C GLN A 74 -2.58 -7.16 4.12
N PHE A 75 -3.67 -7.85 4.45
CA PHE A 75 -3.94 -8.35 5.80
C PHE A 75 -3.02 -9.53 6.16
N ALA A 76 -2.75 -10.45 5.22
CA ALA A 76 -1.87 -11.59 5.46
C ALA A 76 -0.38 -11.21 5.52
N LEU A 77 0.03 -10.19 4.78
CA LEU A 77 1.42 -9.75 4.64
C LEU A 77 2.15 -9.44 5.97
N PRO A 78 1.62 -8.60 6.90
CA PRO A 78 2.31 -8.31 8.16
C PRO A 78 2.55 -9.56 9.01
N TYR A 79 1.65 -10.55 8.99
CA TYR A 79 1.85 -11.82 9.67
C TYR A 79 3.01 -12.63 9.07
N ALA A 80 3.10 -12.70 7.74
CA ALA A 80 4.22 -13.36 7.07
C ALA A 80 5.56 -12.68 7.37
N LEU A 81 5.59 -11.34 7.37
CA LEU A 81 6.77 -10.56 7.73
C LEU A 81 7.14 -10.73 9.21
N TYR A 82 6.14 -10.79 10.10
CA TYR A 82 6.36 -11.08 11.51
C TYR A 82 6.98 -12.45 11.72
N CYS A 83 6.48 -13.49 11.05
CA CYS A 83 7.08 -14.83 11.08
C CYS A 83 8.53 -14.81 10.58
N SER A 84 8.82 -14.10 9.48
CA SER A 84 10.18 -13.96 8.96
C SER A 84 11.13 -13.33 9.99
N VAL A 85 10.77 -12.19 10.59
CA VAL A 85 11.63 -11.49 11.56
C VAL A 85 11.73 -12.27 12.88
N SER A 86 10.62 -12.79 13.40
CA SER A 86 10.59 -13.45 14.71
C SER A 86 11.30 -14.81 14.70
N VAL A 87 11.09 -15.63 13.66
CA VAL A 87 11.63 -17.00 13.58
C VAL A 87 13.08 -17.00 13.07
N TYR A 88 13.38 -16.21 12.03
CA TYR A 88 14.67 -16.26 11.35
C TYR A 88 15.71 -15.30 11.95
N GLU A 89 15.37 -14.00 12.02
CA GLU A 89 16.29 -12.96 12.55
C GLU A 89 16.44 -13.05 14.07
N LYS A 90 15.40 -13.50 14.78
CA LYS A 90 15.39 -13.68 16.24
C LYS A 90 15.87 -12.43 16.99
N SER A 91 15.32 -11.26 16.65
CA SER A 91 15.68 -10.01 17.32
C SER A 91 15.47 -10.08 18.85
N LYS A 92 16.22 -9.24 19.59
CA LYS A 92 16.28 -9.31 21.06
C LYS A 92 15.04 -8.75 21.75
N THR A 93 14.41 -7.71 21.18
CA THR A 93 13.27 -7.01 21.78
C THR A 93 12.04 -7.04 20.87
N LYS A 94 10.84 -7.04 21.48
CA LYS A 94 9.57 -7.03 20.73
C LYS A 94 9.33 -5.74 19.97
N SER A 95 9.71 -4.62 20.58
CA SER A 95 9.68 -3.31 19.95
C SER A 95 10.49 -3.28 18.64
N ASP A 96 11.70 -3.86 18.63
CA ASP A 96 12.55 -3.93 17.42
C ASP A 96 11.96 -4.82 16.33
N VAL A 97 11.37 -5.98 16.70
CA VAL A 97 10.68 -6.85 15.73
C VAL A 97 9.54 -6.08 15.08
N CYS A 98 8.68 -5.47 15.89
CA CYS A 98 7.56 -4.70 15.41
C CYS A 98 8.00 -3.55 14.49
N ARG A 99 9.12 -2.87 14.83
CA ARG A 99 9.67 -1.78 14.00
C ARG A 99 10.15 -2.27 12.65
N ARG A 100 10.85 -3.41 12.60
CA ARG A 100 11.33 -4.01 11.35
C ARG A 100 10.17 -4.50 10.49
N VAL A 101 9.16 -5.12 11.10
CA VAL A 101 7.94 -5.54 10.39
C VAL A 101 7.19 -4.34 9.84
N LEU A 102 7.03 -3.28 10.63
CA LEU A 102 6.41 -2.02 10.20
C LEU A 102 7.12 -1.43 8.98
N PHE A 103 8.43 -1.27 9.04
CA PHE A 103 9.21 -0.69 7.94
C PHE A 103 9.11 -1.54 6.66
N ARG A 104 9.25 -2.87 6.80
CA ARG A 104 9.11 -3.79 5.65
C ARG A 104 7.72 -3.74 5.06
N ASN A 105 6.69 -3.81 5.91
CA ASN A 105 5.30 -3.73 5.49
C ASN A 105 5.05 -2.41 4.75
N MET A 106 5.53 -1.27 5.29
CA MET A 106 5.44 0.02 4.62
C MET A 106 6.03 0.00 3.20
N ILE A 107 7.21 -0.59 3.00
CA ILE A 107 7.82 -0.72 1.67
C ILE A 107 6.95 -1.57 0.73
N TYR A 108 6.41 -2.70 1.19
CA TYR A 108 5.51 -3.52 0.36
C TYR A 108 4.22 -2.78 0.00
N GLN A 109 3.65 -2.02 0.93
CA GLN A 109 2.43 -1.25 0.69
C GLN A 109 2.69 -0.09 -0.29
N LEU A 110 3.84 0.59 -0.14
CA LEU A 110 4.31 1.59 -1.09
C LEU A 110 4.54 0.97 -2.48
N ALA A 111 5.24 -0.16 -2.56
CA ALA A 111 5.43 -0.87 -3.81
C ALA A 111 4.09 -1.27 -4.45
N THR A 112 3.11 -1.73 -3.66
CA THR A 112 1.76 -2.04 -4.15
C THR A 112 1.09 -0.82 -4.77
N LEU A 113 1.19 0.34 -4.12
CA LEU A 113 0.67 1.60 -4.65
C LEU A 113 1.31 1.95 -5.99
N TYR A 114 2.63 1.93 -6.08
CA TYR A 114 3.35 2.31 -7.31
C TYR A 114 3.16 1.31 -8.45
N ILE A 115 3.20 0.01 -8.15
CA ILE A 115 2.99 -1.03 -9.16
C ILE A 115 1.56 -0.98 -9.68
N THR A 116 0.59 -0.62 -8.85
CA THR A 116 -0.79 -0.43 -9.32
C THR A 116 -0.87 0.73 -10.31
N ILE A 117 -0.18 1.85 -10.07
CA ILE A 117 -0.14 2.99 -10.99
C ILE A 117 0.48 2.56 -12.33
N VAL A 118 1.65 1.95 -12.29
CA VAL A 118 2.38 1.51 -13.49
C VAL A 118 1.61 0.43 -14.25
N SER A 119 0.97 -0.51 -13.54
CA SER A 119 0.27 -1.64 -14.14
C SER A 119 -1.06 -1.25 -14.80
N GLN A 120 -1.71 -0.16 -14.38
CA GLN A 120 -2.96 0.27 -15.02
C GLN A 120 -2.74 0.97 -16.37
N GLY A 121 -1.58 1.60 -16.58
CA GLY A 121 -1.21 2.14 -17.88
C GLY A 121 -0.90 1.08 -18.95
N VAL A 122 -0.84 -0.21 -18.57
CA VAL A 122 -0.54 -1.33 -19.47
C VAL A 122 -1.81 -2.16 -19.61
N SER A 123 -2.68 -1.75 -20.52
CA SER A 123 -3.89 -2.50 -20.84
C SER A 123 -3.57 -3.86 -21.48
N ALA A 124 -4.01 -4.92 -20.81
CA ALA A 124 -4.40 -6.24 -21.33
C ALA A 124 -3.35 -7.24 -21.87
N GLU A 125 -2.03 -6.98 -21.89
CA GLU A 125 -1.05 -8.01 -22.30
C GLU A 125 -0.09 -8.46 -21.18
N ILE A 126 0.06 -9.79 -21.07
CA ILE A 126 0.61 -10.58 -19.96
C ILE A 126 2.14 -10.39 -19.74
N LYS A 127 2.75 -9.32 -20.27
CA LYS A 127 4.20 -9.10 -20.30
C LYS A 127 4.65 -7.88 -19.48
N VAL A 128 4.17 -7.80 -18.24
CA VAL A 128 4.56 -6.74 -17.27
C VAL A 128 6.10 -6.63 -17.11
N SER A 129 6.83 -7.75 -17.18
CA SER A 129 8.29 -7.74 -17.07
C SER A 129 9.00 -7.14 -18.28
N GLU A 130 8.50 -7.37 -19.49
CA GLU A 130 9.08 -6.82 -20.72
C GLU A 130 8.75 -5.32 -20.82
N HIS A 131 7.51 -4.94 -20.52
CA HIS A 131 7.12 -3.52 -20.51
C HIS A 131 7.80 -2.69 -19.42
N PHE A 132 8.08 -3.25 -18.24
CA PHE A 132 8.88 -2.52 -17.25
C PHE A 132 10.32 -2.31 -17.72
N ALA A 133 10.91 -3.31 -18.38
CA ALA A 133 12.24 -3.16 -18.99
C ALA A 133 12.25 -2.15 -20.15
N GLU A 134 11.20 -2.13 -20.98
CA GLU A 134 11.02 -1.11 -22.02
C GLU A 134 10.79 0.28 -21.41
N TRP A 135 9.99 0.39 -20.35
CA TRP A 135 9.78 1.66 -19.64
C TRP A 135 11.09 2.18 -19.06
N LEU A 136 11.91 1.32 -18.46
CA LEU A 136 13.26 1.66 -17.97
C LEU A 136 14.20 2.10 -19.09
N ALA A 137 14.00 1.61 -20.32
CA ALA A 137 14.81 1.99 -21.47
C ALA A 137 14.41 3.36 -22.08
N LYS A 138 13.26 3.92 -21.71
CA LYS A 138 12.80 5.23 -22.19
C LYS A 138 13.57 6.39 -21.58
N THR A 139 13.61 7.50 -22.31
CA THR A 139 14.15 8.78 -21.84
C THR A 139 13.38 9.24 -20.58
N PRO A 140 14.03 9.87 -19.57
CA PRO A 140 13.33 10.33 -18.35
C PRO A 140 12.12 11.24 -18.63
N VAL A 141 12.15 11.99 -19.74
CA VAL A 141 11.03 12.84 -20.18
C VAL A 141 9.84 11.99 -20.66
N GLU A 142 10.07 10.96 -21.47
CA GLU A 142 9.03 10.04 -21.95
C GLU A 142 8.41 9.23 -20.80
N GLN A 143 9.24 8.86 -19.81
CA GLN A 143 8.77 8.22 -18.58
C GLN A 143 7.81 9.13 -17.80
N LEU A 144 8.16 10.41 -17.65
CA LEU A 144 7.32 11.41 -16.99
C LEU A 144 6.02 11.69 -17.75
N GLU A 145 6.08 11.72 -19.09
CA GLU A 145 4.88 11.91 -19.91
C GLU A 145 3.90 10.74 -19.74
N SER A 146 4.40 9.50 -19.80
CA SER A 146 3.61 8.29 -19.52
C SER A 146 3.01 8.32 -18.11
N TRP A 147 3.78 8.78 -17.12
CA TRP A 147 3.31 8.90 -15.75
C TRP A 147 2.17 9.92 -15.61
N SER A 148 2.28 11.06 -16.31
CA SER A 148 1.27 12.13 -16.27
C SER A 148 -0.12 11.66 -16.73
N GLN A 149 -0.17 10.74 -17.69
CA GLN A 149 -1.42 10.18 -18.21
C GLN A 149 -2.02 9.14 -17.25
N GLN A 150 -1.17 8.32 -16.63
CA GLN A 150 -1.60 7.22 -15.75
C GLN A 150 -2.08 7.68 -14.37
N VAL A 151 -1.46 8.73 -13.80
CA VAL A 151 -1.77 9.15 -12.42
C VAL A 151 -3.24 9.52 -12.22
N PRO A 152 -3.87 10.37 -13.06
CA PRO A 152 -5.28 10.71 -12.89
C PRO A 152 -6.21 9.50 -13.09
N GLU A 153 -5.89 8.61 -14.03
CA GLU A 153 -6.69 7.42 -14.35
C GLU A 153 -6.79 6.46 -13.14
N VAL A 154 -5.67 6.26 -12.44
CA VAL A 154 -5.60 5.36 -11.27
C VAL A 154 -6.30 5.96 -10.03
N SER A 155 -6.63 7.26 -10.04
CA SER A 155 -7.26 7.92 -8.90
C SER A 155 -8.60 7.27 -8.51
N GLY A 156 -9.38 6.74 -9.47
CA GLY A 156 -10.63 6.04 -9.20
C GLY A 156 -10.44 4.72 -8.42
N TYR A 157 -9.33 4.01 -8.68
CA TYR A 157 -8.94 2.84 -7.89
C TYR A 157 -8.60 3.24 -6.46
N PHE A 158 -7.79 4.28 -6.26
CA PHE A 158 -7.42 4.73 -4.91
C PHE A 158 -8.58 5.34 -4.15
N PHE A 159 -9.53 6.00 -4.81
CA PHE A 159 -10.78 6.43 -4.20
C PHE A 159 -11.54 5.23 -3.62
N SER A 160 -11.72 4.19 -4.43
CA SER A 160 -12.36 2.93 -4.02
C SER A 160 -11.58 2.24 -2.90
N TYR A 161 -10.24 2.30 -2.95
CA TYR A 161 -9.35 1.78 -1.91
C TYR A 161 -9.46 2.54 -0.58
N VAL A 162 -9.64 3.86 -0.57
CA VAL A 162 -9.85 4.59 0.69
C VAL A 162 -11.26 4.30 1.22
N LEU A 163 -12.26 4.24 0.34
CA LEU A 163 -13.63 3.94 0.72
C LEU A 163 -13.78 2.53 1.33
N GLY A 164 -13.14 1.52 0.74
CA GLY A 164 -13.13 0.16 1.28
C GLY A 164 -12.43 0.10 2.64
N ARG A 165 -11.40 0.91 2.89
CA ARG A 165 -10.75 1.00 4.21
C ARG A 165 -11.67 1.58 5.27
N ILE A 166 -12.44 2.61 4.92
CA ILE A 166 -13.47 3.17 5.80
C ILE A 166 -14.55 2.13 6.10
N GLY A 167 -15.06 1.44 5.06
CA GLY A 167 -16.19 0.52 5.20
C GLY A 167 -15.86 -0.85 5.80
N MET A 168 -14.61 -1.33 5.66
CA MET A 168 -14.23 -2.68 6.07
C MET A 168 -13.17 -2.68 7.18
N SER A 169 -12.08 -1.96 6.97
CA SER A 169 -10.93 -2.03 7.88
C SER A 169 -11.24 -1.44 9.26
N LEU A 170 -11.91 -0.28 9.32
CA LEU A 170 -12.23 0.36 10.61
C LEU A 170 -13.30 -0.44 11.40
N PRO A 171 -14.41 -0.90 10.80
CA PRO A 171 -15.35 -1.76 11.51
C PRO A 171 -14.76 -3.10 11.94
N MET A 172 -13.85 -3.66 11.14
CA MET A 172 -13.12 -4.88 11.51
C MET A 172 -12.25 -4.68 12.76
N LEU A 173 -11.63 -3.51 12.94
CA LEU A 173 -10.89 -3.21 14.17
C LEU A 173 -11.81 -3.14 15.39
N LEU A 174 -13.01 -2.58 15.25
CA LEU A 174 -14.01 -2.53 16.32
C LEU A 174 -14.54 -3.92 16.70
N SER A 175 -14.50 -4.90 15.80
CA SER A 175 -14.95 -6.26 16.11
C SER A 175 -13.88 -7.13 16.78
N PHE A 176 -12.59 -6.76 16.72
CA PHE A 176 -11.52 -7.55 17.35
C PHE A 176 -11.68 -7.80 18.85
N PRO A 177 -12.10 -6.82 19.68
CA PRO A 177 -12.33 -7.07 21.10
C PRO A 177 -13.43 -8.12 21.35
N ILE A 178 -14.46 -8.12 20.50
CA ILE A 178 -15.56 -9.09 20.56
C ILE A 178 -15.04 -10.48 20.15
N LEU A 179 -14.24 -10.54 19.08
CA LEU A 179 -13.64 -11.79 18.58
C LEU A 179 -12.59 -12.38 19.52
N SER A 180 -12.01 -11.59 20.42
CA SER A 180 -11.03 -12.05 21.39
C SER A 180 -11.63 -12.90 22.53
N CYS A 181 -12.95 -13.05 22.60
CA CYS A 181 -13.65 -13.89 23.59
C CYS A 181 -13.20 -13.64 25.04
N GLY A 182 -12.90 -12.38 25.39
CA GLY A 182 -12.44 -11.96 26.72
C GLY A 182 -10.93 -12.08 26.96
N GLY A 183 -10.13 -12.46 25.95
CA GLY A 183 -8.68 -12.41 26.01
C GLY A 183 -8.12 -10.98 25.95
N PRO A 184 -6.88 -10.75 26.41
CA PRO A 184 -6.22 -9.46 26.22
C PRO A 184 -5.96 -9.22 24.73
N VAL A 185 -6.38 -8.06 24.22
CA VAL A 185 -6.12 -7.64 22.85
C VAL A 185 -4.93 -6.70 22.84
N TYR A 186 -3.91 -7.06 22.08
CA TYR A 186 -2.72 -6.24 21.91
C TYR A 186 -2.82 -5.41 20.63
N PRO A 187 -2.42 -4.12 20.66
CA PRO A 187 -2.36 -3.31 19.45
C PRO A 187 -1.28 -3.85 18.51
N ASP A 188 -1.64 -4.14 17.26
CA ASP A 188 -0.65 -4.49 16.24
C ASP A 188 -0.13 -3.22 15.57
N TYR A 189 0.86 -2.59 16.21
CA TYR A 189 1.47 -1.37 15.71
C TYR A 189 2.05 -1.51 14.29
N ALA A 190 2.44 -2.72 13.85
CA ALA A 190 3.08 -2.90 12.55
C ALA A 190 2.08 -2.89 11.37
N SER A 191 0.86 -3.37 11.56
CA SER A 191 -0.17 -3.38 10.51
C SER A 191 -1.06 -2.14 10.58
N GLU A 192 -1.49 -1.74 11.79
CA GLU A 192 -2.40 -0.62 12.02
C GLU A 192 -1.75 0.72 11.63
N SER A 193 -0.50 0.95 12.06
CA SER A 193 0.20 2.21 11.76
C SER A 193 0.49 2.37 10.27
N VAL A 194 0.85 1.28 9.59
CA VAL A 194 1.10 1.30 8.14
C VAL A 194 -0.19 1.57 7.38
N SER A 195 -1.32 1.03 7.85
CA SER A 195 -2.63 1.26 7.25
C SER A 195 -3.03 2.73 7.28
N VAL A 196 -2.84 3.39 8.43
CA VAL A 196 -3.07 4.84 8.59
C VAL A 196 -2.07 5.65 7.76
N GLY A 197 -0.79 5.28 7.80
CA GLY A 197 0.28 5.94 7.05
C GLY A 197 0.07 5.87 5.53
N LEU A 198 -0.39 4.74 5.00
CA LEU A 198 -0.64 4.57 3.57
C LEU A 198 -1.76 5.50 3.06
N ILE A 199 -2.83 5.67 3.83
CA ILE A 199 -3.93 6.57 3.44
C ILE A 199 -3.46 8.03 3.49
N PHE A 200 -2.58 8.37 4.43
CA PHE A 200 -1.95 9.68 4.45
C PHE A 200 -1.07 9.91 3.21
N ILE A 201 -0.27 8.91 2.84
CA ILE A 201 0.58 8.95 1.64
C ILE A 201 -0.27 9.12 0.38
N ILE A 202 -1.35 8.34 0.22
CA ILE A 202 -2.31 8.49 -0.88
C ILE A 202 -2.88 9.91 -0.91
N GLY A 203 -3.32 10.43 0.25
CA GLY A 203 -3.84 11.80 0.36
C GLY A 203 -2.82 12.85 -0.09
N LEU A 204 -1.55 12.73 0.31
CA LEU A 204 -0.48 13.62 -0.13
C LEU A 204 -0.24 13.52 -1.64
N THR A 205 -0.09 12.31 -2.17
CA THR A 205 0.23 12.08 -3.59
C THR A 205 -0.90 12.54 -4.52
N TYR A 206 -2.16 12.34 -4.12
CA TYR A 206 -3.32 12.65 -4.96
C TYR A 206 -4.04 13.96 -4.62
N SER A 207 -3.58 14.70 -3.61
CA SER A 207 -4.21 15.97 -3.18
C SER A 207 -4.42 16.97 -4.31
N ILE A 208 -3.47 17.04 -5.25
CA ILE A 208 -3.50 17.98 -6.36
C ILE A 208 -4.12 17.36 -7.62
N THR A 209 -3.86 16.08 -7.89
CA THR A 209 -4.30 15.41 -9.12
C THR A 209 -5.77 15.00 -9.07
N SER A 210 -6.29 14.66 -7.89
CA SER A 210 -7.70 14.30 -7.67
C SER A 210 -8.17 14.86 -6.31
N PRO A 211 -8.61 16.14 -6.27
CA PRO A 211 -8.89 16.84 -5.01
C PRO A 211 -10.03 16.21 -4.21
N LEU A 212 -10.89 15.40 -4.84
CA LEU A 212 -11.96 14.65 -4.16
C LEU A 212 -11.45 13.53 -3.24
N ILE A 213 -10.21 13.06 -3.41
CA ILE A 213 -9.62 12.06 -2.51
C ILE A 213 -9.33 12.69 -1.14
N MET A 214 -9.00 13.98 -1.08
CA MET A 214 -8.65 14.66 0.17
C MET A 214 -9.77 14.67 1.22
N PRO A 215 -11.04 15.08 0.92
CA PRO A 215 -12.13 15.01 1.89
C PRO A 215 -12.45 13.57 2.29
N LEU A 216 -12.23 12.58 1.41
CA LEU A 216 -12.41 11.17 1.74
C LEU A 216 -11.34 10.67 2.73
N CYS A 217 -10.08 11.06 2.53
CA CYS A 217 -9.01 10.79 3.48
C CYS A 217 -9.28 11.47 4.83
N LEU A 218 -9.78 12.71 4.84
CA LEU A 218 -10.18 13.40 6.06
C LEU A 218 -11.27 12.62 6.81
N LEU A 219 -12.31 12.16 6.09
CA LEU A 219 -13.36 11.31 6.67
C LEU A 219 -12.78 10.05 7.32
N TYR A 220 -11.84 9.38 6.63
CA TYR A 220 -11.14 8.23 7.18
C TYR A 220 -10.41 8.58 8.48
N PHE A 221 -9.64 9.67 8.52
CA PHE A 221 -8.91 10.07 9.74
C PHE A 221 -9.85 10.46 10.88
N CYS A 222 -10.97 11.13 10.61
CA CYS A 222 -11.98 11.44 11.63
C CYS A 222 -12.55 10.16 12.24
N MET A 223 -12.93 9.18 11.41
CA MET A 223 -13.45 7.90 11.92
C MET A 223 -12.37 7.10 12.64
N ALA A 224 -11.17 6.99 12.05
CA ALA A 224 -10.04 6.28 12.65
C ALA A 224 -9.67 6.89 14.00
N TYR A 225 -9.68 8.21 14.14
CA TYR A 225 -9.44 8.89 15.42
C TYR A 225 -10.42 8.42 16.50
N VAL A 226 -11.73 8.45 16.22
CA VAL A 226 -12.74 8.00 17.18
C VAL A 226 -12.57 6.51 17.53
N VAL A 227 -12.35 5.66 16.52
CA VAL A 227 -12.17 4.21 16.68
C VAL A 227 -10.93 3.90 17.52
N TYR A 228 -9.77 4.47 17.19
CA TYR A 228 -8.54 4.24 17.95
C TYR A 228 -8.61 4.83 19.36
N CYS A 229 -9.24 5.99 19.56
CA CYS A 229 -9.47 6.52 20.91
C CYS A 229 -10.30 5.56 21.77
N TRP A 230 -11.34 4.95 21.19
CA TRP A 230 -12.14 3.94 21.88
C TRP A 230 -11.32 2.66 22.16
N LEU A 231 -10.59 2.15 21.15
CA LEU A 231 -9.76 0.95 21.29
C LEU A 231 -8.68 1.11 22.36
N PHE A 232 -7.90 2.20 22.33
CA PHE A 232 -6.85 2.45 23.33
C PHE A 232 -7.40 2.70 24.74
N ARG A 233 -8.65 3.18 24.86
CA ARG A 233 -9.26 3.43 26.17
C ARG A 233 -9.88 2.17 26.79
N TYR A 234 -10.47 1.29 25.99
CA TYR A 234 -11.31 0.20 26.50
C TYR A 234 -10.85 -1.21 26.13
N ALA A 235 -10.12 -1.41 25.03
CA ALA A 235 -9.82 -2.73 24.51
C ALA A 235 -8.33 -3.10 24.55
N TYR A 236 -7.45 -2.17 24.17
CA TYR A 236 -6.03 -2.48 24.01
C TYR A 236 -5.28 -2.50 25.34
N THR A 237 -4.55 -3.59 25.55
CA THR A 237 -3.56 -3.71 26.62
C THR A 237 -2.15 -3.52 26.03
N PRO A 238 -1.38 -2.51 26.46
CA PRO A 238 -0.04 -2.27 25.93
C PRO A 238 0.94 -3.36 26.40
N GLU A 239 1.60 -4.04 25.46
CA GLU A 239 2.59 -5.10 25.79
C GLU A 239 4.01 -4.56 25.94
N PHE A 240 4.34 -3.53 25.17
CA PHE A 240 5.64 -2.88 25.20
C PHE A 240 5.48 -1.39 24.89
N ASP A 241 6.43 -0.58 25.35
CA ASP A 241 6.55 0.82 24.99
C ASP A 241 7.61 0.97 23.88
N GLY A 242 7.23 1.59 22.77
CA GLY A 242 8.10 1.86 21.63
C GLY A 242 8.87 3.19 21.72
N GLY A 243 8.58 4.05 22.71
CA GLY A 243 9.25 5.33 22.91
C GLY A 243 9.18 6.27 21.69
N GLY A 244 8.12 6.15 20.87
CA GLY A 244 7.96 6.92 19.63
C GLY A 244 8.86 6.51 18.46
N ALA A 245 9.61 5.40 18.55
CA ALA A 245 10.53 4.97 17.51
C ALA A 245 9.86 4.75 16.14
N TYR A 246 8.57 4.38 16.12
CA TYR A 246 7.78 4.15 14.90
C TYR A 246 7.52 5.42 14.09
N PHE A 247 7.50 6.59 14.74
CA PHE A 247 7.22 7.85 14.07
C PHE A 247 8.22 8.13 12.94
N ARG A 248 9.49 7.79 13.15
CA ARG A 248 10.54 8.00 12.15
C ARG A 248 10.29 7.21 10.87
N GLU A 249 9.83 5.97 11.00
CA GLU A 249 9.54 5.10 9.85
C GLU A 249 8.32 5.61 9.07
N LEU A 250 7.27 6.06 9.77
CA LEU A 250 6.09 6.67 9.15
C LEU A 250 6.44 7.99 8.46
N TYR A 251 7.27 8.82 9.09
CA TYR A 251 7.73 10.09 8.55
C TYR A 251 8.44 9.92 7.20
N TYR A 252 9.32 8.93 7.06
CA TYR A 252 9.96 8.65 5.77
C TYR A 252 8.94 8.25 4.69
N GLY A 253 7.91 7.47 5.05
CA GLY A 253 6.79 7.18 4.16
C GLY A 253 6.07 8.45 3.68
N CYS A 254 5.79 9.38 4.60
CA CYS A 254 5.16 10.66 4.27
C CYS A 254 6.02 11.52 3.34
N VAL A 255 7.34 11.59 3.58
CA VAL A 255 8.27 12.32 2.71
C VAL A 255 8.28 11.72 1.31
N ILE A 256 8.30 10.39 1.20
CA ILE A 256 8.20 9.70 -0.10
C ILE A 256 6.88 10.08 -0.79
N GLY A 257 5.74 9.99 -0.09
CA GLY A 257 4.44 10.38 -0.64
C GLY A 257 4.38 11.82 -1.16
N LEU A 258 5.02 12.75 -0.44
CA LEU A 258 5.14 14.16 -0.83
C LEU A 258 6.00 14.32 -2.10
N VAL A 259 7.16 13.67 -2.17
CA VAL A 259 8.04 13.69 -3.35
C VAL A 259 7.32 13.14 -4.58
N PHE A 260 6.54 12.07 -4.42
CA PHE A 260 5.74 11.54 -5.52
C PHE A 260 4.57 12.44 -5.91
N GLY A 261 3.97 13.14 -4.94
CA GLY A 261 2.94 14.17 -5.22
C GLY A 261 3.51 15.34 -6.03
N THR A 262 4.68 15.85 -5.66
CA THR A 262 5.34 16.93 -6.40
C THR A 262 5.81 16.46 -7.78
N LEU A 263 6.34 15.24 -7.90
CA LEU A 263 6.70 14.64 -9.19
C LEU A 263 5.49 14.49 -10.10
N SER A 264 4.36 14.04 -9.56
CA SER A 264 3.11 13.88 -10.31
C SER A 264 2.57 15.22 -10.81
N LEU A 265 2.66 16.27 -9.98
CA LEU A 265 2.34 17.63 -10.42
C LEU A 265 3.28 18.12 -11.52
N ALA A 266 4.59 17.95 -11.36
CA ALA A 266 5.58 18.34 -12.35
C ALA A 266 5.35 17.62 -13.69
N ALA A 267 4.99 16.33 -13.65
CA ALA A 267 4.66 15.53 -14.82
C ALA A 267 3.42 16.08 -15.57
N LEU A 268 2.34 16.43 -14.83
CA LEU A 268 1.13 17.01 -15.42
C LEU A 268 1.34 18.41 -15.99
N VAL A 269 2.09 19.26 -15.28
CA VAL A 269 2.40 20.61 -15.77
C VAL A 269 3.31 20.54 -17.00
N GLY A 270 4.30 19.64 -17.00
CA GLY A 270 5.17 19.44 -18.15
C GLY A 270 4.44 18.90 -19.38
N SER A 271 3.48 17.98 -19.21
CA SER A 271 2.70 17.47 -20.34
C SER A 271 1.72 18.50 -20.91
N THR A 272 1.15 19.37 -20.07
CA THR A 272 0.25 20.45 -20.53
C THR A 272 0.97 21.63 -21.19
N LEU A 273 2.16 21.99 -20.73
CA LEU A 273 2.95 23.12 -21.28
C LEU A 273 3.86 22.71 -22.45
N GLY A 274 4.01 21.42 -22.72
CA GLY A 274 4.94 20.88 -23.71
C GLY A 274 6.38 20.85 -23.18
N TRP A 275 7.00 19.67 -23.21
CA TRP A 275 8.39 19.48 -22.78
C TRP A 275 9.43 20.11 -23.73
N ALA A 276 9.00 20.52 -24.93
CA ALA A 276 9.87 20.97 -26.03
C ALA A 276 9.99 22.50 -26.15
N THR A 277 9.33 23.29 -25.29
CA THR A 277 9.18 24.75 -25.51
C THR A 277 10.39 25.58 -25.02
N TYR A 278 11.54 24.96 -24.76
CA TYR A 278 12.76 25.65 -24.32
C TYR A 278 13.94 25.35 -25.25
N GLU A 279 13.79 25.60 -26.55
CA GLU A 279 14.94 26.12 -27.29
C GLU A 279 15.19 27.53 -26.76
N PHE A 280 16.13 27.66 -25.82
CA PHE A 280 16.66 28.95 -25.40
C PHE A 280 17.35 29.57 -26.63
N GLN A 281 16.62 30.45 -27.33
CA GLN A 281 17.23 31.42 -28.25
C GLN A 281 17.99 32.49 -27.47
#